data_AF-A0A9C9TDN2-F1
#
_entry.id   AF-A0A9C9TDN2-F1
#
_cell.length_a   1.000
_cell.length_b   1.000
_cell.length_c   1.000
_cell.angle_alpha   90.00
_cell.angle_beta   90.00
_cell.angle_gamma   90.00
#
_symmetry.space_group_name_H-M   'P 1'
#
loop_
_entity.id
_entity.type
_entity.pdbx_description
1 polymer ?
#
loop_
_entity_poly.entity_id
_entity_poly.type
_entity_poly.pdbx_seq_one_letter_code
_entity_poly.pdbx_strand_id
1 'polypeptide(L)'
;MPKDRVSSISGSRRLEEMADFWDSHSLADYDDQTYKVEMVFDPSARRTTVTIEPELMADLSQVARKRRVSTQTPVNVWLRQQVDRFMSQTSEAESPVC
;
A
#
# COMPACT_ATOMS: atom_id res chain seq x y z
N MET A 1 -5.24 13.30 25.73
CA MET A 1 -4.06 14.17 25.60
C MET A 1 -3.30 13.74 24.35
N PRO A 2 -3.24 14.55 23.28
CA PRO A 2 -2.35 14.22 22.17
C PRO A 2 -0.92 14.40 22.69
N LYS A 3 -0.18 13.29 22.83
CA LYS A 3 1.25 13.35 23.15
C LYS A 3 1.93 14.12 22.02
N ASP A 4 2.65 15.18 22.37
CA ASP A 4 3.51 15.92 21.46
C ASP A 4 4.34 14.92 20.63
N ARG A 5 4.09 14.87 19.31
CA ARG A 5 4.85 14.01 18.38
C ARG A 5 6.20 14.66 18.09
N VAL A 6 7.10 14.58 19.06
CA VAL A 6 8.53 14.81 18.85
C VAL A 6 9.17 13.51 18.37
N SER A 7 10.19 13.60 17.51
CA SER A 7 11.02 12.44 17.18
C SER A 7 11.78 11.97 18.43
N SER A 8 11.99 10.65 18.55
CA SER A 8 12.61 10.07 19.74
C SER A 8 14.11 10.32 19.83
N ILE A 9 14.80 10.48 18.70
CA ILE A 9 16.26 10.67 18.64
C ILE A 9 16.60 12.14 18.39
N SER A 10 16.10 12.75 17.31
CA SER A 10 16.45 14.15 17.00
C SER A 10 15.70 15.17 17.85
N GLY A 11 14.65 14.77 18.59
CA GLY A 11 13.82 15.67 19.42
C GLY A 11 12.99 16.70 18.63
N SER A 12 13.11 16.74 17.31
CA SER A 12 12.52 17.74 16.44
C SER A 12 11.01 17.53 16.25
N ARG A 13 10.30 18.61 15.92
CA ARG A 13 8.87 18.60 15.60
C ARG A 13 8.57 18.78 14.12
N ARG A 14 9.54 19.31 13.36
CA ARG A 14 9.43 19.57 11.92
C ARG A 14 10.35 18.64 11.14
N LEU A 15 9.94 18.26 9.94
CA LEU A 15 10.71 17.34 9.09
C LEU A 15 12.04 17.95 8.67
N GLU A 16 12.07 19.26 8.42
CA GLU A 16 13.27 20.01 8.05
C GLU A 16 14.31 19.96 9.17
N GLU A 17 13.88 20.23 10.41
CA GLU A 17 14.74 20.15 11.60
C GLU A 17 15.25 18.72 11.87
N MET A 18 14.51 17.69 11.46
CA MET A 18 14.97 16.30 11.54
C MET A 18 16.03 16.01 10.47
N ALA A 19 15.87 16.55 9.26
CA ALA A 19 16.84 16.40 8.18
C ALA A 19 18.17 17.08 8.55
N ASP A 20 18.12 18.35 9.01
CA ASP A 20 19.31 19.10 9.43
C ASP A 20 20.11 18.38 10.53
N PHE A 21 19.39 17.71 11.45
CA PHE A 21 20.01 16.88 12.47
C PHE A 21 20.76 15.68 11.86
N TRP A 22 20.12 14.92 10.97
CA TRP A 22 20.74 13.73 10.38
C TRP A 22 21.80 14.02 9.32
N ASP A 23 21.79 15.21 8.72
CA ASP A 23 22.88 15.66 7.83
C ASP A 23 24.19 15.89 8.61
N SER A 24 24.10 16.18 9.90
CA SER A 24 25.25 16.45 10.78
C SER A 24 25.60 15.32 11.75
N HIS A 25 24.73 14.32 11.93
CA HIS A 25 24.91 13.21 12.88
C HIS A 25 24.92 11.86 12.17
N SER A 26 25.86 10.99 12.53
CA SER A 26 25.90 9.63 12.00
C SER A 26 24.84 8.76 12.69
N LEU A 27 24.13 7.94 11.91
CA LEU A 27 23.22 6.92 12.47
C LEU A 27 23.96 5.93 13.38
N ALA A 28 25.24 5.66 13.10
CA ALA A 28 26.05 4.73 13.88
C ALA A 28 26.26 5.19 15.34
N ASP A 29 26.15 6.48 15.62
CA ASP A 29 26.33 7.05 16.96
C ASP A 29 25.15 6.73 17.91
N TYR A 30 24.07 6.17 17.37
CA TYR A 30 22.82 5.87 18.08
C TYR A 30 22.46 4.38 18.01
N ASP A 31 23.42 3.49 17.77
CA ASP A 31 23.19 2.03 17.66
C ASP A 31 22.52 1.46 18.92
N ASP A 32 22.84 2.01 20.10
CA ASP A 32 22.24 1.66 21.40
C ASP A 32 20.77 2.05 21.55
N GLN A 33 20.30 3.02 20.74
CA GLN A 33 18.93 3.53 20.71
C GLN A 33 18.13 3.03 19.50
N THR A 34 18.75 2.23 18.64
CA THR A 34 18.11 1.64 17.46
C THR A 34 18.03 0.12 17.58
N TYR A 35 17.27 -0.49 16.67
CA TYR A 35 17.19 -1.94 16.56
C TYR A 35 17.30 -2.33 15.10
N LYS A 36 17.93 -3.48 14.85
CA LYS A 36 18.10 -3.99 13.49
C LYS A 36 16.72 -4.37 12.92
N VAL A 37 16.42 -3.84 11.74
CA VAL A 37 15.22 -4.21 10.96
C VAL A 37 15.67 -5.04 9.76
N GLU A 38 15.12 -6.23 9.62
CA GLU A 38 15.27 -7.02 8.40
C GLU A 38 14.28 -6.52 7.35
N MET A 39 14.80 -5.93 6.27
CA MET A 39 14.01 -5.51 5.13
C MET A 39 14.41 -6.34 3.92
N VAL A 40 13.43 -6.97 3.27
CA VAL A 40 13.64 -7.67 2.01
C VAL A 40 13.34 -6.71 0.88
N PHE A 41 14.40 -6.28 0.18
CA PHE A 41 14.25 -5.55 -1.06
C PHE A 41 14.33 -6.54 -2.23
N ASP A 42 13.20 -6.75 -2.91
CA ASP A 42 13.15 -7.55 -4.12
C ASP A 42 12.95 -6.62 -5.35
N PRO A 43 14.04 -6.22 -6.03
CA PRO A 43 13.97 -5.44 -7.25
C PRO A 43 13.41 -6.25 -8.43
N SER A 44 13.38 -7.57 -8.35
CA SER A 44 12.81 -8.45 -9.38
C SER A 44 11.30 -8.64 -9.25
N ALA A 45 10.71 -8.20 -8.13
CA ALA A 45 9.27 -8.26 -7.89
C ALA A 45 8.50 -7.50 -8.98
N ARG A 46 7.97 -8.25 -9.95
CA ARG A 46 7.14 -7.71 -11.02
C ARG A 46 5.82 -7.21 -10.42
N ARG A 47 5.62 -5.90 -10.44
CA ARG A 47 4.35 -5.27 -10.07
C ARG A 47 3.59 -4.91 -11.34
N THR A 48 2.41 -5.50 -11.51
CA THR A 48 1.47 -5.05 -12.54
C THR A 48 0.65 -3.90 -11.97
N THR A 49 0.73 -2.74 -12.60
CA THR A 49 -0.03 -1.55 -12.23
C THR A 49 -1.09 -1.26 -13.28
N VAL A 50 -2.30 -0.90 -12.84
CA VAL A 50 -3.39 -0.45 -13.69
C VAL A 50 -3.87 0.89 -13.15
N THR A 51 -4.05 1.87 -14.03
CA THR A 51 -4.60 3.17 -13.65
C THR A 51 -6.09 3.03 -13.36
N ILE A 52 -6.53 3.54 -12.21
CA ILE A 52 -7.92 3.58 -11.78
C ILE A 52 -8.34 5.05 -11.73
N GLU A 53 -9.56 5.33 -12.20
CA GLU A 53 -10.14 6.67 -12.13
C GLU A 53 -10.16 7.19 -10.67
N PRO A 54 -9.85 8.48 -10.42
CA PRO A 54 -9.76 9.02 -9.05
C PRO A 54 -11.03 8.83 -8.22
N GLU A 55 -12.20 9.04 -8.83
CA GLU A 55 -13.50 8.95 -8.17
C GLU A 55 -13.80 7.49 -7.76
N LEU A 56 -13.60 6.55 -8.69
CA LEU A 56 -13.72 5.12 -8.41
C LEU A 56 -12.74 4.67 -7.30
N MET A 57 -11.51 5.18 -7.29
CA MET A 57 -10.54 4.86 -6.25
C MET A 57 -10.95 5.41 -4.88
N ALA A 58 -11.59 6.57 -4.84
CA ALA A 58 -12.14 7.15 -3.61
C ALA A 58 -13.24 6.26 -3.03
N ASP A 59 -14.17 5.78 -3.86
CA ASP A 59 -15.25 4.88 -3.47
C ASP A 59 -14.71 3.54 -2.98
N LEU A 60 -13.79 2.93 -3.73
CA LEU A 60 -13.10 1.69 -3.36
C LEU A 60 -12.42 1.82 -1.98
N SER A 61 -11.73 2.94 -1.75
CA SER A 61 -11.06 3.22 -0.48
C SER A 61 -12.05 3.39 0.67
N GLN A 62 -13.21 4.01 0.42
CA GLN A 62 -14.25 4.15 1.43
C GLN A 62 -14.83 2.79 1.84
N VAL A 63 -15.09 1.91 0.87
CA VAL A 63 -15.57 0.54 1.12
C VAL A 63 -14.54 -0.26 1.92
N ALA A 64 -13.27 -0.21 1.51
CA ALA A 64 -12.19 -0.90 2.19
C ALA A 64 -12.03 -0.44 3.64
N ARG A 65 -12.08 0.88 3.88
CA ARG A 65 -12.03 1.47 5.24
C ARG A 65 -13.19 1.00 6.12
N LYS A 66 -14.42 1.03 5.61
CA LYS A 66 -15.62 0.54 6.33
C LYS A 66 -15.47 -0.92 6.75
N ARG A 67 -14.79 -1.73 5.93
CA ARG A 67 -14.54 -3.16 6.17
C ARG A 67 -13.21 -3.45 6.89
N ARG A 68 -12.41 -2.41 7.23
CA ARG A 68 -11.07 -2.53 7.84
C ARG A 68 -10.12 -3.45 7.06
N VAL A 69 -10.17 -3.41 5.74
CA VAL A 69 -9.30 -4.17 4.83
C VAL A 69 -8.54 -3.21 3.89
N SER A 70 -7.51 -3.72 3.21
CA SER A 70 -6.80 -2.96 2.16
C SER A 70 -7.71 -2.74 0.95
N THR A 71 -7.57 -1.60 0.25
CA THR A 71 -8.27 -1.31 -1.01
C THR A 71 -8.00 -2.36 -2.10
N GLN A 72 -6.84 -3.03 -2.04
CA GLN A 72 -6.52 -4.14 -2.94
C GLN A 72 -7.50 -5.32 -2.80
N THR A 73 -8.06 -5.54 -1.61
CA THR A 73 -8.96 -6.68 -1.35
C THR A 73 -10.26 -6.59 -2.15
N PRO A 74 -11.08 -5.52 -2.05
CA PRO A 74 -12.30 -5.41 -2.85
C PRO A 74 -12.00 -5.35 -4.35
N VAL A 75 -10.90 -4.69 -4.76
CA VAL A 75 -10.47 -4.66 -6.18
C VAL A 75 -10.29 -6.07 -6.71
N ASN A 76 -9.49 -6.90 -6.03
CA ASN A 76 -9.22 -8.26 -6.50
C ASN A 76 -10.48 -9.14 -6.52
N VAL A 77 -11.31 -9.05 -5.48
CA VAL A 77 -12.54 -9.85 -5.38
C VAL A 77 -13.51 -9.49 -6.50
N TRP A 78 -13.74 -8.20 -6.75
CA TRP A 78 -14.68 -7.77 -7.77
C TRP A 78 -14.17 -8.02 -9.18
N LEU A 79 -12.89 -7.80 -9.45
CA LEU A 79 -12.28 -8.15 -10.74
C LEU A 79 -12.42 -9.64 -11.01
N ARG A 80 -12.17 -10.50 -10.01
CA ARG A 80 -12.35 -11.94 -10.17
C ARG A 80 -13.80 -12.31 -10.51
N GLN A 81 -14.77 -11.75 -9.80
CA GLN A 81 -16.19 -11.97 -10.07
C GLN A 81 -16.60 -11.54 -11.48
N GLN A 82 -16.07 -10.41 -11.98
CA GLN A 82 -16.35 -9.97 -13.35
C GLN A 82 -15.71 -10.91 -14.38
N VAL A 83 -14.46 -11.33 -14.16
CA VAL A 83 -13.79 -12.31 -15.04
C VAL A 83 -14.57 -13.62 -15.08
N ASP A 84 -14.98 -14.17 -13.94
CA ASP A 84 -15.74 -15.41 -13.87
C ASP A 84 -17.10 -15.28 -14.61
N ARG A 85 -17.75 -14.12 -14.52
CA ARG A 85 -18.98 -13.81 -15.27
C ARG A 85 -18.74 -13.79 -16.78
N PHE A 86 -17.70 -13.10 -17.25
CA PHE A 86 -17.38 -13.05 -18.67
C PHE A 86 -17.04 -14.44 -19.22
N MET A 87 -16.27 -15.24 -18.48
CA MET A 87 -15.95 -16.61 -18.88
C MET A 87 -17.20 -17.49 -18.96
N SER A 88 -18.14 -17.33 -18.04
CA SER A 88 -19.41 -18.07 -18.06
C SER A 88 -20.28 -17.69 -19.26
N GLN A 89 -20.30 -16.40 -19.64
CA GLN A 89 -21.03 -15.91 -20.82
C GLN A 89 -20.40 -16.33 -22.15
N THR A 90 -19.07 -16.50 -22.18
CA THR A 90 -18.34 -16.90 -23.39
C THR A 90 -18.54 -18.39 -23.70
N SER A 91 -18.71 -19.23 -22.66
CA SER A 91 -18.98 -20.67 -22.79
C SER A 91 -20.32 -21.00 -23.46
N GLU A 92 -21.34 -20.14 -23.33
CA GLU A 92 -22.67 -20.37 -23.96
C GLU A 92 -22.68 -19.97 -25.45
N ALA A 93 -21.79 -19.07 -25.87
CA ALA A 93 -21.70 -18.59 -27.26
C ALA A 93 -20.86 -19.50 -28.17
N GLU A 94 -20.05 -20.41 -27.62
CA GLU A 94 -19.16 -21.31 -28.37
C GLU A 94 -19.69 -22.75 -28.52
N SER A 95 -20.93 -23.05 -28.11
CA SER A 95 -21.52 -24.37 -28.40
C SER A 95 -21.91 -24.45 -29.89
N PRO A 96 -21.21 -25.24 -30.73
CA PRO A 96 -21.57 -25.39 -32.12
C PRO A 96 -22.84 -26.24 -32.18
N VAL A 97 -23.87 -25.67 -32.81
CA VAL A 97 -25.06 -26.42 -33.22
C VAL A 97 -24.61 -27.66 -34.00
N CYS A 98 -24.91 -28.84 -33.46
CA CYS A 98 -25.03 -30.09 -34.23
C CYS A 98 -26.52 -30.39 -34.38
#